data_AF-A0A970XMK2-F1
#
_entry.id   AF-A0A970XMK2-F1
#
_cell.length_a   1.000
_cell.length_b   1.000
_cell.length_c   1.000
_cell.angle_alpha   90.00
_cell.angle_beta   90.00
_cell.angle_gamma   90.00
#
_symmetry.space_group_name_H-M   'P 1'
#
loop_
_entity.id
_entity.type
_entity.pdbx_description
1 polymer ?
#
loop_
_entity_poly.entity_id
_entity_poly.type
_entity_poly.pdbx_seq_one_letter_code
_entity_poly.pdbx_strand_id
1 'polypeptide(L)'
;MITEDLIKRINELAARKKTVGLSEKELAEQKKLYKIYLASVRKQVITQLDEAGIRPEGHAHHCCDDNCSHNHHHHHGPNCNHDRHK
;
A
#
# COMPACT_ATOMS: atom_id res chain seq x y z
N MET A 1 7.81 14.11 4.61
CA MET A 1 8.96 13.65 5.42
C MET A 1 8.38 13.07 6.69
N ILE A 2 8.86 11.91 7.15
CA ILE A 2 8.41 11.33 8.43
C ILE A 2 9.02 12.19 9.54
N THR A 3 8.18 12.72 10.44
CA THR A 3 8.63 13.49 11.60
C THR A 3 8.65 12.58 12.83
N GLU A 4 9.55 12.85 13.77
CA GLU A 4 9.58 12.12 15.04
C GLU A 4 8.27 12.27 15.82
N ASP A 5 7.64 13.44 15.73
CA ASP A 5 6.36 13.74 16.36
C ASP A 5 5.23 12.82 15.84
N LEU A 6 5.21 12.56 14.53
CA LEU A 6 4.25 11.63 13.92
C LEU A 6 4.44 10.21 14.45
N ILE A 7 5.69 9.74 14.60
CA ILE A 7 5.99 8.40 15.12
C ILE A 7 5.58 8.31 16.59
N LYS A 8 5.91 9.32 17.40
CA LYS A 8 5.50 9.40 18.81
C LYS A 8 3.98 9.30 18.94
N ARG A 9 3.24 10.06 18.13
CA ARG A 9 1.78 10.04 18.15
C ARG A 9 1.18 8.69 17.75
N ILE A 10 1.77 8.02 16.75
CA ILE A 10 1.38 6.65 16.37
C ILE A 10 1.56 5.68 17.56
N ASN A 11 2.68 5.78 18.27
CA ASN A 11 2.98 4.91 19.41
C ASN A 11 2.04 5.17 20.59
N GLU A 12 1.72 6.43 20.88
CA GLU A 12 0.71 6.79 21.90
C GLU A 12 -0.65 6.17 21.59
N LEU A 13 -1.12 6.33 20.34
CA LEU A 13 -2.40 5.76 19.90
C LEU A 13 -2.38 4.22 19.94
N ALA A 14 -1.24 3.60 19.61
CA ALA A 14 -1.06 2.16 19.71
C ALA A 14 -1.06 1.66 21.17
N ALA A 15 -0.46 2.41 22.09
CA ALA A 15 -0.50 2.11 23.52
C ALA A 15 -1.93 2.23 24.08
N ARG A 16 -2.64 3.32 23.77
CA ARG A 16 -4.04 3.51 24.16
C ARG A 16 -4.94 2.39 23.65
N LYS A 17 -4.76 1.96 22.40
CA LYS A 17 -5.49 0.83 21.81
C LYS A 17 -5.34 -0.46 22.62
N LYS A 18 -4.15 -0.73 23.15
CA LYS A 18 -3.85 -1.97 23.91
C LYS A 18 -4.41 -1.94 25.32
N THR A 19 -4.47 -0.77 25.95
CA THR A 19 -4.85 -0.63 27.36
C THR A 19 -6.32 -0.36 27.57
N VAL A 20 -6.86 0.68 26.91
CA VAL A 20 -8.22 1.20 27.16
C VAL A 20 -9.12 1.04 25.93
N GLY A 21 -8.53 0.82 24.75
CA GLY A 21 -9.23 0.91 23.47
C GLY A 21 -9.16 2.31 22.87
N LEU A 22 -9.46 2.42 21.57
CA LEU A 22 -9.46 3.71 20.86
C LEU A 22 -10.91 4.17 20.64
N SER A 23 -11.16 5.46 20.85
CA SER A 23 -12.38 6.09 20.35
C SER A 23 -12.37 6.16 18.82
N GLU A 24 -13.54 6.36 18.19
CA GLU A 24 -13.64 6.47 16.73
C GLU A 24 -12.79 7.60 16.15
N LYS A 25 -12.71 8.74 16.87
CA LYS A 25 -11.89 9.88 16.47
C LYS A 25 -10.41 9.54 16.47
N GLU A 26 -9.93 8.87 17.51
CA GLU A 26 -8.54 8.45 17.62
C GLU A 26 -8.20 7.33 16.63
N LEU A 27 -9.16 6.45 16.31
CA LEU A 27 -9.00 5.45 15.27
C LEU A 27 -8.84 6.10 13.89
N ALA A 28 -9.64 7.12 13.59
CA ALA A 28 -9.51 7.89 12.35
C ALA A 28 -8.17 8.64 12.28
N GLU A 29 -7.74 9.24 13.40
CA GLU A 29 -6.44 9.88 13.53
C GLU A 29 -5.30 8.87 13.28
N GLN A 30 -5.34 7.72 13.95
CA GLN A 30 -4.37 6.64 13.78
C GLN A 30 -4.29 6.18 12.32
N LYS A 31 -5.43 5.93 11.67
CA LYS A 31 -5.48 5.53 10.25
C LYS A 31 -4.82 6.59 9.35
N LYS A 32 -5.09 7.87 9.59
CA LYS A 32 -4.50 8.97 8.82
C LYS A 32 -2.97 9.01 8.99
N LEU A 33 -2.49 8.92 10.22
CA LEU A 33 -1.06 8.94 10.53
C LEU A 33 -0.33 7.72 9.93
N TYR A 34 -0.91 6.53 10.04
CA TYR A 34 -0.37 5.32 9.41
C TYR A 34 -0.29 5.42 7.89
N LYS A 35 -1.29 6.03 7.22
CA LYS A 35 -1.26 6.23 5.77
C LYS A 35 -0.08 7.10 5.34
N ILE A 36 0.18 8.18 6.08
CA ILE A 36 1.30 9.10 5.83
C ILE A 36 2.65 8.40 6.07
N TYR A 37 2.75 7.65 7.18
CA TYR A 37 3.93 6.87 7.51
C TYR A 37 4.24 5.84 6.41
N LEU A 38 3.28 4.99 6.06
CA LEU A 38 3.45 3.94 5.05
C LEU A 38 3.76 4.49 3.66
N ALA A 39 3.18 5.62 3.27
CA ALA A 39 3.54 6.27 2.00
C ALA A 39 5.00 6.72 1.98
N SER A 40 5.47 7.28 3.09
CA SER A 40 6.85 7.76 3.22
C SER A 40 7.85 6.60 3.29
N VAL A 41 7.56 5.56 4.07
CA VAL A 41 8.39 4.35 4.15
C VAL A 41 8.48 3.66 2.80
N ARG A 42 7.35 3.47 2.09
CA ARG A 42 7.37 2.89 0.73
C ARG A 42 8.26 3.68 -0.22
N LYS A 43 8.16 5.02 -0.20
CA LYS A 43 9.02 5.87 -1.03
C LYS A 43 10.50 5.68 -0.69
N GLN A 44 10.86 5.69 0.60
CA GLN A 44 12.24 5.49 1.05
C GLN A 44 12.79 4.13 0.62
N VAL A 45 12.01 3.06 0.79
CA VAL A 45 12.40 1.70 0.39
C VAL A 45 12.59 1.62 -1.13
N ILE A 46 11.67 2.18 -1.92
CA ILE A 46 11.81 2.22 -3.39
C ILE A 46 13.09 2.95 -3.79
N THR A 47 13.38 4.09 -3.18
CA THR A 47 14.62 4.84 -3.45
C THR A 47 15.86 4.02 -3.13
N GLN A 48 15.90 3.36 -1.97
CA GLN A 48 17.04 2.51 -1.59
C GLN A 48 17.22 1.31 -2.54
N LEU A 49 16.12 0.71 -2.99
CA LEU A 49 16.17 -0.39 -3.96
C LEU A 49 16.68 0.08 -5.33
N ASP A 50 16.23 1.25 -5.80
CA ASP A 50 16.69 1.84 -7.05
C ASP A 50 18.19 2.20 -7.00
N GLU A 51 18.66 2.79 -5.88
CA GLU A 51 20.08 3.06 -5.62
C GLU A 51 20.93 1.78 -5.58
N ALA A 52 20.37 0.68 -5.06
CA ALA A 52 21.02 -0.62 -5.05
C ALA A 52 20.98 -1.34 -6.43
N GLY A 53 20.36 -0.73 -7.44
CA GLY A 53 20.16 -1.33 -8.76
C GLY A 53 19.11 -2.45 -8.78
N ILE A 54 18.37 -2.64 -7.68
CA ILE A 54 17.31 -3.64 -7.55
C ILE A 54 16.00 -2.98 -8.01
N ARG A 55 15.68 -3.18 -9.28
CA ARG A 55 14.38 -2.78 -9.81
C ARG A 55 13.43 -3.95 -9.65
N PRO A 56 12.15 -3.73 -9.27
CA PRO A 56 11.18 -4.81 -9.35
C PRO A 56 11.23 -5.33 -10.78
N GLU A 57 11.46 -6.64 -10.95
CA GLU A 57 11.25 -7.26 -12.25
C GLU A 57 9.81 -6.91 -12.62
N GLY A 58 9.66 -6.07 -13.64
CA GLY A 58 8.35 -5.84 -14.22
C GLY A 58 7.79 -7.22 -14.50
N HIS A 59 6.54 -7.46 -14.11
CA HIS A 59 5.84 -8.62 -14.65
C HIS A 59 5.84 -8.40 -16.15
N ALA A 60 6.83 -8.97 -16.83
CA ALA A 60 6.91 -9.00 -18.26
C ALA A 60 5.72 -9.87 -18.62
N HIS A 61 4.59 -9.23 -18.89
CA HIS A 61 3.58 -9.87 -19.69
C HIS A 61 4.25 -10.03 -21.05
N HIS A 62 4.93 -11.17 -21.18
CA HIS A 62 5.57 -11.63 -22.37
C HIS A 62 4.41 -12.01 -23.29
N CYS A 63 3.79 -11.01 -23.93
CA CYS A 63 2.97 -11.26 -25.10
C CYS A 63 3.91 -11.76 -26.19
N CYS A 64 4.14 -13.07 -26.23
CA CYS A 64 4.50 -13.73 -27.48
C CYS A 64 3.24 -14.44 -27.97
N ASP A 65 2.88 -14.09 -29.21
CA ASP A 65 1.92 -14.73 -30.10
C ASP A 65 0.46 -14.24 -30.09
N ASP A 66 -0.02 -13.91 -31.29
CA ASP A 66 -1.35 -13.39 -31.67
C ASP A 66 -2.54 -14.33 -31.36
N ASN A 67 -2.35 -15.43 -30.62
CA ASN A 67 -3.45 -16.32 -30.24
C ASN A 67 -3.12 -17.24 -29.05
N CYS A 68 -2.90 -16.68 -27.86
CA CYS A 68 -2.63 -17.48 -26.66
C CYS A 68 -3.91 -17.68 -25.81
N SER A 69 -4.47 -18.90 -25.83
CA SER A 69 -5.68 -19.29 -25.12
C SER A 69 -5.36 -19.77 -23.69
N HIS A 70 -5.07 -18.84 -22.79
CA HIS A 70 -4.92 -19.15 -21.36
C HIS A 70 -5.82 -18.25 -20.51
N ASN A 71 -6.62 -18.87 -19.65
CA ASN A 71 -7.60 -18.20 -18.81
C ASN A 71 -6.91 -17.48 -17.64
N HIS A 72 -6.64 -16.19 -17.77
CA HIS A 72 -6.12 -15.38 -16.67
C HIS A 72 -7.24 -15.08 -15.67
N HIS A 73 -7.12 -15.64 -14.45
CA HIS A 73 -7.95 -15.21 -13.32
C HIS A 73 -7.54 -13.81 -12.87
N HIS A 74 -8.25 -12.80 -13.37
CA HIS A 74 -8.19 -11.45 -12.81
C HIS A 74 -8.93 -11.42 -11.48
N HIS A 75 -8.21 -11.10 -10.40
CA HIS A 75 -8.83 -10.92 -9.09
C HIS A 75 -9.54 -9.56 -9.05
N HIS A 76 -10.84 -9.55 -9.32
CA HIS A 76 -11.64 -8.33 -9.22
C HIS A 76 -11.93 -8.00 -7.76
N GLY A 77 -11.60 -6.77 -7.35
CA GLY A 77 -12.14 -6.19 -6.12
C GLY A 77 -13.66 -5.96 -6.25
N PRO A 78 -14.39 -5.79 -5.14
CA PRO A 78 -15.86 -5.82 -5.11
C PRO A 78 -16.58 -4.67 -5.84
N ASN A 79 -15.87 -3.82 -6.60
CA ASN A 79 -16.46 -2.70 -7.35
C ASN A 79 -15.77 -2.42 -8.70
N CYS A 80 -15.24 -3.47 -9.35
CA CYS A 80 -14.73 -3.35 -10.71
C CYS A 80 -15.89 -3.40 -11.72
N ASN A 81 -16.14 -2.28 -12.42
CA ASN A 81 -17.19 -2.17 -13.43
C ASN A 81 -16.62 -2.55 -14.81
N HIS A 82 -16.87 -3.77 -15.26
CA HIS A 82 -16.24 -4.36 -16.46
C HIS A 82 -17.06 -4.16 -17.75
N ASP A 83 -18.03 -3.23 -17.75
CA ASP A 83 -18.91 -2.94 -18.90
C ASP A 83 -18.35 -1.92 -19.90
N ARG A 84 -17.12 -1.44 -19.71
CA ARG A 84 -16.51 -0.40 -20.57
C ARG A 84 -15.32 -0.90 -21.41
N HIS A 85 -15.35 -2.16 -21.79
CA HIS A 85 -14.37 -2.76 -22.70
C HIS A 85 -15.13 -3.37 -23.89
N LYS A 86 -15.66 -2.51 -24.76
CA LYS A 86 -16.06 -2.83 -26.13
C LYS A 86 -15.11 -2.12 -27.09
#